data_AF-A0A841EVJ4-F1
#
_entry.id   AF-A0A841EVJ4-F1
#
_cell.length_a   1.000
_cell.length_b   1.000
_cell.length_c   1.000
_cell.angle_alpha   90.00
_cell.angle_beta   90.00
_cell.angle_gamma   90.00
#
_symmetry.space_group_name_H-M   'P 1'
#
loop_
_entity.id
_entity.type
_entity.pdbx_description
1 polymer ?
#
loop_
_entity_poly.entity_id
_entity_poly.type
_entity_poly.pdbx_seq_one_letter_code
_entity_poly.pdbx_strand_id
1 'polypeptide(L)' 'MNQHTHDPTVNVMETNQLLTISQLCEVLQTSRRNIEKLRKEHGLPFYSLSPRGHPRFDPTEVKEWMRRNSRKNS' A
#
# COMPACT_ATOMS: atom_id res chain seq x y z
N MET A 1 14.67 -27.46 17.25
CA MET A 1 14.98 -26.18 16.57
C MET A 1 14.23 -26.22 15.26
N ASN A 2 12.98 -25.74 15.26
CA ASN A 2 12.04 -26.01 14.18
C ASN A 2 11.99 -24.77 13.31
N GLN A 3 12.57 -24.89 12.11
CA GLN A 3 12.57 -23.83 11.11
C GLN A 3 11.15 -23.65 10.58
N HIS A 4 10.58 -22.48 10.82
CA HIS A 4 9.35 -22.03 10.17
C HIS A 4 9.75 -21.30 8.90
N THR A 5 9.94 -22.07 7.83
CA THR A 5 9.94 -21.56 6.46
C THR A 5 8.51 -21.19 6.09
N HIS A 6 8.14 -19.93 6.32
CA HIS A 6 6.99 -19.31 5.67
C HIS A 6 7.54 -18.23 4.73
N ASP A 7 7.93 -18.65 3.54
CA ASP A 7 8.04 -17.76 2.39
C ASP A 7 6.83 -18.03 1.50
N PRO A 8 5.68 -17.36 1.71
CA PRO A 8 4.70 -17.30 0.66
C PRO A 8 5.31 -16.35 -0.37
N THR A 9 5.79 -16.92 -1.47
CA THR A 9 5.94 -16.21 -2.73
C THR A 9 4.62 -15.48 -2.99
N VAL A 10 4.56 -14.20 -2.62
CA VAL A 10 3.41 -13.35 -2.84
C VAL A 10 3.38 -13.13 -4.34
N ASN A 11 2.74 -14.05 -5.04
CA ASN A 11 2.30 -13.86 -6.40
C ASN A 11 1.27 -12.74 -6.32
N VAL A 12 1.75 -11.49 -6.34
CA VAL A 12 0.93 -10.28 -6.45
C VAL A 12 0.32 -10.36 -7.83
N MET A 13 -0.74 -11.15 -7.94
CA MET A 13 -1.70 -11.04 -9.00
C MET A 13 -2.15 -9.59 -8.95
N GLU A 14 -1.77 -8.83 -9.97
CA GLU A 14 -2.19 -7.47 -10.25
C GLU A 14 -3.70 -7.50 -10.50
N THR A 15 -4.43 -7.71 -9.41
CA THR A 15 -5.87 -7.66 -9.39
C THR A 15 -6.22 -6.18 -9.41
N ASN A 16 -7.11 -5.78 -10.33
CA ASN A 16 -7.70 -4.44 -10.40
C ASN A 16 -8.58 -4.12 -9.17
N GLN A 17 -8.29 -4.72 -8.02
CA GLN A 17 -9.03 -4.62 -6.78
C GLN A 17 -8.40 -3.55 -5.90
N LEU A 18 -9.23 -2.60 -5.47
CA LEU A 18 -8.82 -1.59 -4.51
C LEU A 18 -8.60 -2.23 -3.13
N LEU A 19 -7.38 -2.11 -2.63
CA LEU A 19 -6.93 -2.72 -1.38
C LEU A 19 -7.34 -1.89 -0.15
N THR A 20 -7.56 -2.56 0.97
CA THR A 20 -7.62 -1.90 2.29
C THR A 20 -6.24 -1.43 2.73
N ILE A 21 -6.20 -0.59 3.78
CA ILE A 21 -4.94 -0.25 4.46
C ILE A 21 -4.16 -1.52 4.87
N SER A 22 -4.83 -2.51 5.47
CA SER A 22 -4.16 -3.73 5.93
C SER A 22 -3.52 -4.50 4.79
N GLN A 23 -4.24 -4.69 3.68
CA GLN A 23 -3.72 -5.36 2.49
C GLN A 23 -2.59 -4.56 1.84
N LEU A 24 -2.71 -3.23 1.78
CA LEU A 24 -1.66 -2.38 1.24
C LEU A 24 -0.38 -2.46 2.09
N CYS A 25 -0.50 -2.55 3.42
CA CYS A 25 0.63 -2.76 4.31
C CYS A 25 1.36 -4.07 4.00
N GLU A 26 0.62 -5.15 3.71
CA GLU A 26 1.21 -6.43 3.32
C GLU A 26 1.92 -6.34 1.96
N VAL A 27 1.28 -5.71 0.96
CA VAL A 27 1.85 -5.55 -0.39
C VAL A 27 3.10 -4.68 -0.40
N LEU A 28 3.12 -3.60 0.39
CA LEU A 28 4.25 -2.67 0.47
C LEU A 28 5.23 -3.01 1.58
N GLN A 29 4.98 -4.09 2.33
CA GLN A 29 5.74 -4.49 3.51
C GLN A 29 6.03 -3.31 4.45
N THR A 30 4.99 -2.54 4.76
CA THR A 30 5.12 -1.31 5.55
C THR A 30 4.09 -1.22 6.66
N SER A 31 4.33 -0.33 7.61
CA SER A 31 3.43 -0.14 8.75
C SER A 31 2.21 0.69 8.36
N ARG A 32 1.06 0.39 8.98
CA ARG A 32 -0.16 1.20 8.87
C ARG A 32 0.08 2.68 9.17
N ARG A 33 0.86 2.98 10.22
CA ARG A 33 1.26 4.35 10.57
C ARG A 33 1.96 5.06 9.41
N ASN A 34 2.80 4.35 8.66
CA ASN A 34 3.52 4.90 7.52
C ASN A 34 2.54 5.22 6.37
N ILE A 35 1.61 4.33 6.06
CA ILE A 35 0.56 4.58 5.06
C ILE A 35 -0.30 5.80 5.45
N GLU A 36 -0.70 5.90 6.72
CA GLU A 36 -1.46 7.06 7.19
C GLU A 36 -0.66 8.35 7.12
N LYS A 37 0.64 8.30 7.43
CA LYS A 37 1.58 9.41 7.26
C LYS A 37 1.64 9.87 5.81
N LEU A 38 1.89 8.93 4.89
CA LEU A 38 1.94 9.20 3.44
C LEU A 38 0.64 9.81 2.93
N ARG A 39 -0.51 9.33 3.42
CA ARG A 39 -1.81 9.91 3.05
C ARG A 39 -1.99 11.34 3.56
N LYS A 40 -1.67 11.60 4.82
CA LYS A 40 -1.91 12.91 5.46
C LYS A 40 -0.88 13.97 5.07
N GLU A 41 0.38 13.60 4.99
CA GLU A 41 1.51 14.54 4.82
C GLU A 41 2.02 14.60 3.38
N HIS A 42 1.90 13.51 2.63
CA HIS A 42 2.49 13.42 1.28
C HIS A 42 1.42 13.31 0.16
N GLY A 43 0.15 13.13 0.50
CA GLY A 43 -0.93 13.03 -0.48
C GLY A 43 -0.95 11.70 -1.24
N LEU A 44 -0.68 10.59 -0.55
CA LEU A 44 -0.84 9.24 -1.12
C LEU A 44 -2.22 9.09 -1.78
N PRO A 45 -2.30 8.64 -3.04
CA PRO A 45 -3.57 8.49 -3.74
C PRO A 45 -4.45 7.43 -3.06
N PHE A 46 -5.73 7.74 -2.91
CA PHE A 46 -6.72 6.84 -2.32
C PHE A 46 -8.10 7.12 -2.91
N TYR A 47 -8.93 6.09 -2.89
CA TYR A 47 -10.33 6.13 -3.29
C TYR A 47 -11.20 6.00 -2.06
N SER A 48 -12.27 6.79 -1.99
CA SER A 48 -13.33 6.63 -1.00
C SER A 48 -14.66 6.44 -1.72
N LEU A 49 -15.34 5.33 -1.45
CA LEU A 49 -16.66 5.05 -2.03
C LEU A 49 -17.80 5.85 -1.35
N SER A 50 -17.48 6.57 -0.28
CA SER A 50 -18.42 7.38 0.51
C SER A 50 -17.65 8.42 1.33
N PRO A 51 -18.26 9.56 1.71
CA PRO A 51 -17.60 10.61 2.50
C PRO A 51 -17.11 10.15 3.88
N ARG A 52 -17.70 9.07 4.44
CA ARG A 52 -17.24 8.40 5.66
C ARG A 52 -16.64 7.00 5.39
N GLY A 53 -16.42 6.65 4.13
CA GLY A 53 -15.93 5.35 3.74
C GLY A 53 -14.46 5.13 4.13
N HIS A 54 -14.11 3.87 4.38
CA HIS A 54 -12.72 3.50 4.58
C HIS A 54 -11.92 3.71 3.27
N PRO A 55 -10.70 4.28 3.36
CA PRO A 55 -9.88 4.52 2.18
C PRO A 55 -9.49 3.20 1.53
N ARG A 56 -9.54 3.18 0.21
CA ARG A 56 -9.15 2.07 -0.64
C ARG A 56 -8.02 2.51 -1.55
N PHE A 57 -7.11 1.61 -1.86
CA PHE A 57 -5.85 1.94 -2.54
C PHE A 57 -5.66 1.05 -3.75
N ASP A 58 -5.39 1.68 -4.88
CA ASP A 58 -4.93 0.94 -6.04
C ASP A 58 -3.42 0.66 -5.87
N PRO A 59 -2.99 -0.62 -5.86
CA PRO A 59 -1.59 -0.96 -5.62
C PRO A 59 -0.67 -0.48 -6.75
N THR A 60 -1.15 -0.42 -7.99
CA THR A 60 -0.36 0.03 -9.15
C THR A 60 -0.13 1.53 -9.07
N GLU A 61 -1.19 2.31 -8.84
CA GLU A 61 -1.14 3.76 -8.67
C GLU A 61 -0.27 4.17 -7.48
N VAL A 62 -0.42 3.48 -6.34
CA VAL A 62 0.42 3.72 -5.16
C VAL A 62 1.89 3.43 -5.46
N LYS A 63 2.22 2.30 -6.11
CA LYS A 63 3.61 1.97 -6.48
C LYS A 63 4.20 2.99 -7.45
N GLU A 64 3.43 3.45 -8.43
CA GLU A 64 3.85 4.51 -9.35
C GLU A 64 4.09 5.82 -8.62
N TRP A 65 3.16 6.22 -7.74
CA TRP A 65 3.29 7.42 -6.93
C TRP A 65 4.55 7.37 -6.06
N MET A 66 4.81 6.23 -5.40
CA MET A 66 6.03 6.02 -4.60
C MET A 66 7.30 6.16 -5.44
N ARG A 67 7.33 5.56 -6.64
CA ARG A 67 8.46 5.68 -7.57
C ARG A 67 8.73 7.14 -7.97
N ARG A 68 7.67 7.93 -8.20
CA ARG A 68 7.80 9.36 -8.53
C ARG A 68 8.25 10.19 -7.33
N ASN A 69 7.74 9.90 -6.14
CA ASN A 69 8.04 10.67 -4.93
C ASN A 69 9.43 10.35 -4.35
N SER A 70 9.93 9.13 -4.51
CA SER A 70 11.29 8.75 -4.09
C SER A 70 12.40 9.47 -4.86
N ARG A 71 12.12 9.98 -6.06
CA ARG A 71 13.08 10.75 -6.87
C ARG A 71 13.20 12.22 -6.49
N LYS A 72 12.27 12.75 -5.68
CA LYS A 72 12.26 14.16 -5.26
C LYS A 72 13.14 14.46 -4.04
N ASN A 73 13.74 13.43 -3.43
CA ASN A 73 14.55 13.56 -2.21
C ASN A 73 16.03 13.20 -2.45
N SER A 74 16.52 13.37 -3.69
CA SER A 74 17.93 13.21 -4.06
C SER A 74 18.51 14.50 -4.60
#